data_AF-A0A2D8ET21-F1
#
_entry.id   AF-A0A2D8ET21-F1
#
_cell.length_a   1.000
_cell.length_b   1.000
_cell.length_c   1.000
_cell.angle_alpha   90.00
_cell.angle_beta   90.00
_cell.angle_gamma   90.00
#
_symmetry.space_group_name_H-M   'P 1'
#
loop_
_entity.id
_entity.type
_entity.pdbx_description
1 polymer ?
#
loop_
_entity_poly.entity_id
_entity_poly.type
_entity_poly.pdbx_seq_one_letter_code
_entity_poly.pdbx_strand_id
1 'polypeptide(L)'
;MSFSPRKWNNFLYEELLIESRLKAAVKKFPEIDQEIIKQLSLSDPSGKNAYLMWMTQVMKDSGAGIYDVPGLARERIFDIVPIVNDFHKAKQRISQLNKNRKKDGKSPYPNDINQFKSLDQLENFIDDIGLSSSEEKRKEKEAALGGASILQDDEDFFIIRPETKEASCFFGKKTKWCITMQNQNYFESYTRQGKAFYFILNKNLNDDSKYRKIALVYDKSGEFDSFFDVLDEEYRDDYELIRILFYNLIAPAIKQNPDYPLKDEFVDTIAGALLDGDSLENFLGSDDPEEMNEEDVKLYEDIIKYLQGQGDLAYEVDPPKIGDTTLYNGDEAASEFIELAQDTWNLIANEAYQSTIDDPPGSFSSEELRQVVEEADLEHISVYYDDDGMDEWRWEG
;
A
#
# COMPACT_ATOMS: atom_id res chain seq x y z
N MET A 1 7.27 16.96 38.15
CA MET A 1 6.59 17.75 37.10
C MET A 1 5.56 18.65 37.77
N SER A 2 5.54 19.97 37.51
CA SER A 2 4.52 20.85 38.12
C SER A 2 3.29 20.97 37.21
N PHE A 3 2.11 20.68 37.77
CA PHE A 3 0.82 20.88 37.11
C PHE A 3 0.59 22.38 36.86
N SER A 4 0.33 22.76 35.61
CA SER A 4 0.04 24.16 35.23
C SER A 4 -1.43 24.30 34.85
N PRO A 5 -2.29 24.85 35.72
CA PRO A 5 -3.73 24.99 35.46
C PRO A 5 -4.07 25.73 34.15
N ARG A 6 -3.21 26.68 33.75
CA ARG A 6 -3.37 27.42 32.49
C ARG A 6 -3.12 26.55 31.24
N LYS A 7 -2.14 25.65 31.30
CA LYS A 7 -1.88 24.70 30.21
C LYS A 7 -3.01 23.67 30.10
N TRP A 8 -3.51 23.17 31.23
CA TRP A 8 -4.64 22.24 31.28
C TRP A 8 -5.94 22.86 30.78
N ASN A 9 -6.26 24.11 31.16
CA ASN A 9 -7.41 24.80 30.62
C ASN A 9 -7.30 25.00 29.10
N ASN A 10 -6.13 25.42 28.60
CA ASN A 10 -5.92 25.58 27.16
C ASN A 10 -6.08 24.26 26.39
N PHE A 11 -5.56 23.15 26.92
CA PHE A 11 -5.73 21.81 26.36
C PHE A 11 -7.21 21.41 26.29
N LEU A 12 -7.97 21.57 27.38
CA LEU A 12 -9.40 21.28 27.42
C LEU A 12 -10.20 22.15 26.42
N TYR A 13 -9.85 23.42 26.26
CA TYR A 13 -10.48 24.28 25.25
C TYR A 13 -10.18 23.84 23.81
N GLU A 14 -8.98 23.32 23.55
CA GLU A 14 -8.59 22.83 22.23
C GLU A 14 -9.31 21.52 21.89
N GLU A 15 -9.38 20.58 22.82
CA GLU A 15 -10.15 19.33 22.69
C GLU A 15 -11.64 19.60 22.45
N LEU A 16 -12.25 20.48 23.27
CA LEU A 16 -13.66 20.87 23.09
C LEU A 16 -13.90 21.53 21.73
N LEU A 17 -12.93 22.28 21.21
CA LEU A 17 -13.03 22.92 19.90
C LEU A 17 -12.95 21.88 18.76
N ILE A 18 -12.04 20.91 18.86
CA ILE A 18 -11.88 19.81 17.90
C ILE A 18 -13.17 18.99 17.85
N GLU A 19 -13.67 18.54 19.00
CA GLU A 19 -14.92 17.79 19.11
C GLU A 19 -16.11 18.55 18.55
N SER A 20 -16.22 19.84 18.87
CA SER A 20 -17.32 20.69 18.40
C SER A 20 -17.32 20.81 16.88
N ARG A 21 -16.14 20.98 16.26
CA ARG A 21 -16.00 21.04 14.80
C ARG A 21 -16.27 19.71 14.12
N LEU A 22 -15.85 18.60 14.71
CA LEU A 22 -16.15 17.25 14.23
C LEU A 22 -17.67 16.99 14.28
N LYS A 23 -18.31 17.23 15.42
CA LYS A 23 -19.77 17.11 15.59
C LYS A 23 -20.53 17.97 14.59
N ALA A 24 -20.04 19.19 14.31
CA ALA A 24 -20.63 20.06 13.31
C ALA A 24 -20.49 19.53 11.88
N ALA A 25 -19.35 18.94 11.52
CA ALA A 25 -19.14 18.33 10.21
C ALA A 25 -20.06 17.11 10.01
N VAL A 26 -20.07 16.18 10.97
CA VAL A 26 -20.95 14.98 10.96
C VAL A 26 -22.42 15.38 10.82
N LYS A 27 -22.86 16.40 11.57
CA LYS A 27 -24.25 16.88 11.48
C LYS A 27 -24.59 17.50 10.12
N LYS A 28 -23.62 18.15 9.46
CA LYS A 28 -23.85 18.86 8.20
C LYS A 28 -23.82 17.93 6.98
N PHE A 29 -23.06 16.84 7.08
CA PHE A 29 -22.86 15.88 6.00
C PHE A 29 -23.30 14.47 6.41
N PRO A 30 -24.58 14.26 6.79
CA PRO A 30 -25.08 12.95 7.19
C PRO A 30 -24.99 11.88 6.11
N GLU A 31 -24.82 12.27 4.84
CA GLU A 31 -24.65 11.39 3.69
C GLU A 31 -23.24 10.80 3.53
N ILE A 32 -22.24 11.35 4.23
CA ILE A 32 -20.87 10.82 4.26
C ILE A 32 -20.74 9.95 5.50
N ASP A 33 -20.15 8.77 5.36
CA ASP A 33 -19.86 7.90 6.49
C ASP A 33 -19.10 8.67 7.59
N GLN A 34 -19.61 8.60 8.82
CA GLN A 34 -19.01 9.26 9.96
C GLN A 34 -17.53 8.89 10.14
N GLU A 35 -17.13 7.66 9.80
CA GLU A 35 -15.74 7.22 9.90
C GLU A 35 -14.84 7.95 8.91
N ILE A 36 -15.31 8.22 7.68
CA ILE A 36 -14.58 9.04 6.70
C ILE A 36 -14.36 10.45 7.26
N ILE A 37 -15.38 11.05 7.89
CA ILE A 37 -15.27 12.38 8.50
C ILE A 37 -14.26 12.37 9.66
N LYS A 38 -14.20 11.29 10.45
CA LYS A 38 -13.18 11.13 11.50
C LYS A 38 -11.77 11.02 10.89
N GLN A 39 -11.60 10.26 9.81
CA GLN A 39 -10.30 10.13 9.13
C GLN A 39 -9.80 11.48 8.59
N LEU A 40 -10.70 12.28 7.98
CA LEU A 40 -10.39 13.65 7.57
C LEU A 40 -10.05 14.55 8.77
N SER A 41 -10.70 14.36 9.91
CA SER A 41 -10.42 15.10 11.15
C SER A 41 -9.03 14.79 11.69
N LEU A 42 -8.66 13.51 11.73
CA LEU A 42 -7.33 13.05 12.13
C LEU A 42 -6.24 13.56 11.18
N SER A 43 -6.58 13.70 9.90
CA SER A 43 -5.67 14.17 8.85
C SER A 43 -5.61 15.70 8.71
N ASP A 44 -6.37 16.47 9.50
CA ASP A 44 -6.39 17.93 9.42
C ASP A 44 -5.03 18.50 9.87
N PRO A 45 -4.24 19.12 8.96
CA PRO A 45 -2.88 19.54 9.27
C PRO A 45 -2.82 20.71 10.26
N SER A 46 -3.96 21.35 10.58
CA SER A 46 -4.02 22.38 11.61
C SER A 46 -4.06 21.81 13.03
N GLY A 47 -4.33 20.51 13.19
CA GLY A 47 -4.57 19.86 14.48
C GLY A 47 -5.79 20.39 15.25
N LYS A 48 -6.66 21.18 14.60
CA LYS A 48 -7.82 21.84 15.22
C LYS A 48 -9.06 21.79 14.34
N ASN A 49 -9.11 20.89 13.36
CA ASN A 49 -10.21 20.79 12.39
C ASN A 49 -10.50 22.12 11.65
N ALA A 50 -9.46 22.89 11.31
CA ALA A 50 -9.66 24.16 10.61
C ALA A 50 -10.09 23.99 9.15
N TYR A 51 -9.79 22.84 8.55
CA TYR A 51 -10.06 22.50 7.16
C TYR A 51 -11.12 21.39 7.01
N LEU A 52 -11.43 20.66 8.09
CA LEU A 52 -12.38 19.55 8.11
C LEU A 52 -13.69 19.83 7.36
N MET A 53 -14.32 20.99 7.62
CA MET A 53 -15.59 21.35 6.98
C MET A 53 -15.48 21.48 5.45
N TRP A 54 -14.34 21.99 4.97
CA TRP A 54 -14.05 22.12 3.54
C TRP A 54 -13.69 20.77 2.93
N MET A 55 -12.83 19.98 3.59
CA MET A 55 -12.47 18.62 3.13
C MET A 55 -13.70 17.73 2.98
N THR A 56 -14.62 17.80 3.95
CA THR A 56 -15.86 17.02 3.93
C THR A 56 -16.81 17.50 2.82
N GLN A 57 -16.85 18.80 2.53
CA GLN A 57 -17.61 19.35 1.40
C GLN A 57 -17.06 18.85 0.06
N VAL A 58 -15.74 18.86 -0.12
CA VAL A 58 -15.09 18.36 -1.35
C VAL A 58 -15.31 16.86 -1.53
N MET A 59 -15.26 16.09 -0.43
CA MET A 59 -15.61 14.67 -0.43
C MET A 59 -17.04 14.47 -0.97
N LYS A 60 -18.01 15.20 -0.40
CA LYS A 60 -19.42 15.17 -0.85
C LYS A 60 -19.56 15.52 -2.32
N ASP A 61 -18.96 16.63 -2.75
CA ASP A 61 -19.15 17.17 -4.10
C ASP A 61 -18.51 16.26 -5.17
N SER A 62 -17.53 15.43 -4.77
CA SER A 62 -16.93 14.42 -5.65
C SER A 62 -17.74 13.12 -5.78
N GLY A 63 -18.79 12.94 -4.98
CA GLY A 63 -19.57 11.70 -4.93
C GLY A 63 -18.87 10.55 -4.19
N ALA A 64 -17.67 10.76 -3.67
CA ALA A 64 -16.91 9.78 -2.90
C ALA A 64 -17.45 9.68 -1.46
N GLY A 65 -17.59 8.46 -0.94
CA GLY A 65 -18.06 8.23 0.44
C GLY A 65 -19.56 8.33 0.66
N ILE A 66 -20.37 8.19 -0.40
CA ILE A 66 -21.83 8.05 -0.35
C ILE A 66 -22.16 6.54 -0.35
N TYR A 67 -23.12 6.11 0.49
CA TYR A 67 -23.47 4.69 0.72
C TYR A 67 -23.68 3.81 -0.52
N ASP A 68 -24.04 4.39 -1.67
CA ASP A 68 -24.34 3.65 -2.90
C ASP A 68 -23.09 3.43 -3.80
N VAL A 69 -21.92 3.98 -3.44
CA VAL A 69 -20.62 3.78 -4.12
C VAL A 69 -19.49 3.64 -3.07
N PRO A 70 -19.19 2.42 -2.57
CA PRO A 70 -18.22 2.20 -1.50
C PRO A 70 -16.76 2.53 -1.89
N GLY A 71 -16.43 2.42 -3.18
CA GLY A 71 -15.13 2.82 -3.73
C GLY A 71 -14.99 4.34 -3.85
N LEU A 72 -13.74 4.84 -3.86
CA LEU A 72 -13.30 6.24 -4.00
C LEU A 72 -13.08 7.06 -2.72
N ALA A 73 -13.68 6.74 -1.57
CA ALA A 73 -13.48 7.57 -0.37
C ALA A 73 -12.01 7.62 0.07
N ARG A 74 -11.34 6.46 0.09
CA ARG A 74 -9.94 6.33 0.50
C ARG A 74 -9.00 7.01 -0.50
N GLU A 75 -9.18 6.77 -1.80
CA GLU A 75 -8.46 7.46 -2.88
C GLU A 75 -8.65 8.97 -2.79
N ARG A 76 -9.88 9.42 -2.53
CA ARG A 76 -10.17 10.84 -2.43
C ARG A 76 -9.56 11.50 -1.20
N ILE A 77 -9.44 10.78 -0.08
CA ILE A 77 -8.63 11.23 1.07
C ILE A 77 -7.16 11.43 0.64
N PHE A 78 -6.60 10.50 -0.15
CA PHE A 78 -5.24 10.61 -0.68
C PHE A 78 -5.05 11.78 -1.64
N ASP A 79 -6.10 12.26 -2.33
CA ASP A 79 -6.03 13.49 -3.13
C ASP A 79 -6.18 14.76 -2.26
N ILE A 80 -7.16 14.76 -1.35
CA ILE A 80 -7.54 15.96 -0.57
C ILE A 80 -6.45 16.33 0.44
N VAL A 81 -6.00 15.36 1.24
CA VAL A 81 -5.13 15.63 2.42
C VAL A 81 -3.79 16.27 2.00
N PRO A 82 -3.08 15.79 0.97
CA PRO A 82 -1.84 16.42 0.52
C PRO A 82 -2.03 17.87 0.08
N ILE A 83 -3.07 18.17 -0.71
CA ILE A 83 -3.32 19.52 -1.22
C ILE A 83 -3.68 20.48 -0.08
N VAL A 84 -4.48 20.02 0.90
CA VAL A 84 -4.81 20.81 2.10
C VAL A 84 -3.57 21.05 2.97
N ASN A 85 -2.68 20.07 3.09
CA ASN A 85 -1.41 20.20 3.79
C ASN A 85 -0.48 21.23 3.10
N ASP A 86 -0.42 21.20 1.78
CA ASP A 86 0.35 22.17 0.99
C ASP A 86 -0.22 23.58 1.16
N PHE A 87 -1.55 23.75 1.14
CA PHE A 87 -2.19 25.01 1.48
C PHE A 87 -1.89 25.46 2.92
N HIS A 88 -1.92 24.54 3.89
CA HIS A 88 -1.62 24.86 5.29
C HIS A 88 -0.21 25.40 5.45
N LYS A 89 0.79 24.75 4.84
CA LYS A 89 2.20 25.19 4.83
C LYS A 89 2.36 26.52 4.08
N ALA A 90 1.63 26.71 2.99
CA ALA A 90 1.67 27.92 2.17
C ALA A 90 1.10 29.17 2.86
N LYS A 91 0.23 29.04 3.87
CA LYS A 91 -0.48 30.18 4.51
C LYS A 91 0.43 31.34 4.92
N GLN A 92 1.59 31.05 5.51
CA GLN A 92 2.52 32.09 5.95
C GLN A 92 3.09 32.87 4.75
N ARG A 93 3.45 32.16 3.68
CA ARG A 93 3.97 32.77 2.45
C ARG A 93 2.87 33.53 1.69
N ILE A 94 1.65 32.99 1.58
CA ILE A 94 0.49 33.70 1.01
C ILE A 94 0.26 35.03 1.75
N SER A 95 0.32 35.02 3.09
CA SER A 95 0.20 36.24 3.89
C SER A 95 1.29 37.28 3.57
N GLN A 96 2.53 36.84 3.36
CA GLN A 96 3.63 37.72 2.94
C GLN A 96 3.44 38.26 1.52
N LEU A 97 3.08 37.40 0.57
CA LEU A 97 2.79 37.80 -0.82
C LEU A 97 1.64 38.81 -0.87
N ASN A 98 0.60 38.62 -0.05
CA ASN A 98 -0.52 39.55 0.05
C ASN A 98 -0.12 40.93 0.59
N LYS A 99 0.88 41.01 1.47
CA LYS A 99 1.43 42.32 1.88
C LYS A 99 2.10 43.04 0.72
N ASN A 100 2.82 42.33 -0.13
CA ASN A 100 3.50 42.90 -1.31
C ASN A 100 2.48 43.32 -2.39
N ARG A 101 1.53 42.44 -2.72
CA ARG A 101 0.48 42.73 -3.71
C ARG A 101 -0.36 43.95 -3.35
N LYS A 102 -0.69 44.13 -2.07
CA LYS A 102 -1.38 45.33 -1.58
C LYS A 102 -0.56 46.61 -1.79
N LYS A 103 0.76 46.57 -1.61
CA LYS A 103 1.64 47.71 -1.91
C LYS A 103 1.66 48.04 -3.40
N ASP A 104 1.57 47.01 -4.24
CA ASP A 104 1.57 47.13 -5.70
C ASP A 104 0.17 47.44 -6.28
N GLY A 105 -0.84 47.68 -5.45
CA GLY A 105 -2.22 47.94 -5.88
C GLY A 105 -2.95 46.72 -6.50
N LYS A 106 -2.40 45.51 -6.33
CA LYS A 106 -2.97 44.25 -6.84
C LYS A 106 -3.89 43.60 -5.82
N SER A 107 -4.92 42.91 -6.31
CA SER A 107 -5.81 42.10 -5.46
C SER A 107 -5.04 41.02 -4.70
N PRO A 108 -5.34 40.79 -3.41
CA PRO A 108 -4.68 39.75 -2.64
C PRO A 108 -5.08 38.36 -3.17
N TYR A 109 -4.15 37.41 -3.06
CA TYR A 109 -4.44 36.00 -3.20
C TYR A 109 -5.39 35.51 -2.09
N PRO A 110 -6.25 34.52 -2.38
CA PRO A 110 -7.04 33.84 -1.35
C PRO A 110 -6.14 33.28 -0.25
N ASN A 111 -6.55 33.46 1.01
CA ASN A 111 -5.82 32.98 2.19
C ASN A 111 -6.70 32.17 3.15
N ASP A 112 -7.98 31.99 2.79
CA ASP A 112 -8.94 31.12 3.43
C ASP A 112 -9.31 30.00 2.45
N ILE A 113 -9.24 28.75 2.90
CA ILE A 113 -9.52 27.58 2.05
C ILE A 113 -10.96 27.61 1.55
N ASN A 114 -11.88 28.21 2.31
CA ASN A 114 -13.30 28.29 1.96
C ASN A 114 -13.58 29.19 0.74
N GLN A 115 -12.55 29.88 0.22
CA GLN A 115 -12.64 30.65 -1.02
C GLN A 115 -12.50 29.77 -2.28
N PHE A 116 -12.04 28.52 -2.14
CA PHE A 116 -11.96 27.53 -3.21
C PHE A 116 -13.20 26.64 -3.17
N LYS A 117 -13.86 26.45 -4.33
CA LYS A 117 -15.12 25.69 -4.43
C LYS A 117 -14.91 24.21 -4.72
N SER A 118 -13.73 23.82 -5.21
CA SER A 118 -13.38 22.44 -5.54
C SER A 118 -11.92 22.17 -5.23
N LEU A 119 -11.55 20.89 -5.22
CA LEU A 119 -10.16 20.47 -5.08
C LEU A 119 -9.29 21.05 -6.20
N ASP A 120 -9.75 20.95 -7.45
CA ASP A 120 -9.03 21.47 -8.62
C ASP A 120 -8.79 22.98 -8.53
N GLN A 121 -9.72 23.76 -7.97
CA GLN A 121 -9.51 25.20 -7.78
C GLN A 121 -8.41 25.49 -6.76
N LEU A 122 -8.34 24.69 -5.69
CA LEU A 122 -7.28 24.81 -4.70
C LEU A 122 -5.94 24.35 -5.28
N GLU A 123 -5.93 23.25 -6.01
CA GLU A 123 -4.75 22.70 -6.68
C GLU A 123 -4.15 23.69 -7.68
N ASN A 124 -4.94 24.15 -8.65
CA ASN A 124 -4.52 25.16 -9.64
C ASN A 124 -3.98 26.44 -8.98
N PHE A 125 -4.57 26.86 -7.85
CA PHE A 125 -4.08 28.02 -7.12
C PHE A 125 -2.70 27.77 -6.47
N ILE A 126 -2.49 26.59 -5.89
CA ILE A 126 -1.21 26.20 -5.29
C ILE A 126 -0.12 26.08 -6.37
N ASP A 127 -0.47 25.57 -7.55
CA ASP A 127 0.35 25.57 -8.77
C ASP A 127 0.71 26.99 -9.20
N ASP A 128 -0.29 27.86 -9.40
CA ASP A 128 -0.14 29.24 -9.88
C ASP A 128 0.81 30.12 -9.03
N ILE A 129 0.84 29.88 -7.72
CA ILE A 129 1.71 30.62 -6.79
C ILE A 129 3.10 29.99 -6.64
N GLY A 130 3.41 28.96 -7.43
CA GLY A 130 4.70 28.25 -7.45
C GLY A 130 5.00 27.60 -6.10
N LEU A 131 3.96 27.09 -5.44
CA LEU A 131 4.05 26.41 -4.15
C LEU A 131 3.72 24.93 -4.22
N SER A 132 3.31 24.47 -5.40
CA SER A 132 3.06 23.07 -5.59
C SER A 132 4.39 22.34 -5.67
N SER A 133 4.53 21.42 -4.73
CA SER A 133 5.29 20.21 -4.99
C SER A 133 4.48 19.25 -5.88
N SER A 134 3.26 19.60 -6.29
CA SER A 134 2.26 18.70 -6.88
C SER A 134 2.32 18.60 -8.40
N GLU A 135 2.74 19.61 -9.17
CA GLU A 135 2.78 19.44 -10.63
C GLU A 135 3.92 18.49 -11.03
N GLU A 136 5.06 18.61 -10.35
CA GLU A 136 6.21 17.71 -10.50
C GLU A 136 5.91 16.32 -9.91
N LYS A 137 5.27 16.24 -8.73
CA LYS A 137 4.81 14.96 -8.16
C LYS A 137 3.66 14.30 -8.92
N ARG A 138 2.79 15.07 -9.58
CA ARG A 138 1.69 14.59 -10.41
C ARG A 138 2.25 14.05 -11.72
N LYS A 139 3.17 14.77 -12.37
CA LYS A 139 3.94 14.24 -13.50
C LYS A 139 4.75 13.00 -13.11
N GLU A 140 5.38 13.00 -11.93
CA GLU A 140 6.08 11.83 -11.39
C GLU A 140 5.12 10.66 -11.15
N LYS A 141 3.92 10.90 -10.62
CA LYS A 141 2.89 9.87 -10.41
C LYS A 141 2.29 9.36 -11.73
N GLU A 142 1.97 10.25 -12.66
CA GLU A 142 1.45 9.90 -14.00
C GLU A 142 2.51 9.13 -14.80
N ALA A 143 3.77 9.56 -14.77
CA ALA A 143 4.88 8.83 -15.40
C ALA A 143 5.13 7.47 -14.72
N ALA A 144 5.09 7.41 -13.39
CA ALA A 144 5.23 6.15 -12.67
C ALA A 144 4.09 5.16 -12.97
N LEU A 145 2.84 5.65 -13.05
CA LEU A 145 1.69 4.84 -13.44
C LEU A 145 1.76 4.42 -14.91
N GLY A 146 2.26 5.28 -15.80
CA GLY A 146 2.45 4.95 -17.21
C GLY A 146 3.60 3.98 -17.47
N GLY A 147 4.55 3.87 -16.53
CA GLY A 147 5.69 2.95 -16.60
C GLY A 147 5.59 1.77 -15.63
N ALA A 148 4.37 1.40 -15.23
CA ALA A 148 4.09 0.24 -14.39
C ALA A 148 2.80 -0.46 -14.81
N SER A 149 2.80 -1.79 -14.73
CA SER A 149 1.59 -2.61 -14.85
C SER A 149 1.04 -2.92 -13.47
N ILE A 150 -0.25 -2.65 -13.25
CA ILE A 150 -0.95 -3.07 -12.02
C ILE A 150 -1.50 -4.47 -12.27
N LEU A 151 -1.07 -5.42 -11.43
CA LEU A 151 -1.52 -6.80 -11.48
C LEU A 151 -2.76 -6.99 -10.58
N GLN A 152 -2.63 -6.57 -9.32
CA GLN A 152 -3.67 -6.74 -8.31
C GLN A 152 -3.85 -5.48 -7.47
N ASP A 153 -5.09 -5.11 -7.18
CA ASP A 153 -5.45 -4.01 -6.27
C ASP A 153 -6.77 -4.34 -5.55
N ASP A 154 -6.70 -5.09 -4.45
CA ASP A 154 -7.87 -5.51 -3.66
C ASP A 154 -7.81 -4.99 -2.21
N GLU A 155 -8.43 -5.67 -1.25
CA GLU A 155 -8.41 -5.21 0.14
C GLU A 155 -7.08 -5.53 0.86
N ASP A 156 -6.40 -6.60 0.45
CA ASP A 156 -5.25 -7.19 1.16
C ASP A 156 -3.92 -6.83 0.51
N PHE A 157 -3.89 -6.75 -0.82
CA PHE A 157 -2.68 -6.55 -1.61
C PHE A 157 -2.82 -5.44 -2.64
N PHE A 158 -1.69 -4.77 -2.90
CA PHE A 158 -1.49 -4.00 -4.12
C PHE A 158 -0.20 -4.46 -4.76
N ILE A 159 -0.31 -5.07 -5.94
CA ILE A 159 0.79 -5.73 -6.64
C ILE A 159 1.00 -5.04 -7.98
N ILE A 160 2.22 -4.57 -8.21
CA ILE A 160 2.59 -3.86 -9.43
C ILE A 160 3.92 -4.35 -9.96
N ARG A 161 4.07 -4.32 -11.28
CA ARG A 161 5.32 -4.51 -11.99
C ARG A 161 5.84 -3.14 -12.44
N PRO A 162 6.93 -2.61 -11.87
CA PRO A 162 7.59 -1.46 -12.47
C PRO A 162 8.33 -1.88 -13.75
N GLU A 163 8.03 -1.22 -14.85
CA GLU A 163 8.70 -1.43 -16.15
C GLU A 163 9.77 -0.37 -16.41
N THR A 164 9.69 0.75 -15.68
CA THR A 164 10.64 1.86 -15.73
C THR A 164 11.32 2.07 -14.39
N LYS A 165 12.50 2.69 -14.42
CA LYS A 165 13.21 3.08 -13.19
C LYS A 165 12.40 4.11 -12.40
N GLU A 166 11.73 5.03 -13.09
CA GLU A 166 10.88 6.05 -12.49
C GLU A 166 9.74 5.41 -11.69
N ALA A 167 9.07 4.41 -12.25
CA ALA A 167 8.06 3.62 -11.56
C ALA A 167 8.66 2.85 -10.37
N SER A 168 9.81 2.20 -10.55
CA SER A 168 10.50 1.51 -9.46
C SER A 168 10.81 2.45 -8.29
N CYS A 169 11.39 3.63 -8.57
CA CYS A 169 11.65 4.67 -7.58
C CYS A 169 10.36 5.15 -6.89
N PHE A 170 9.27 5.31 -7.63
CA PHE A 170 8.01 5.83 -7.11
C PHE A 170 7.31 4.82 -6.18
N PHE A 171 7.08 3.59 -6.65
CA PHE A 171 6.36 2.57 -5.89
C PHE A 171 7.23 1.96 -4.79
N GLY A 172 8.55 1.92 -4.98
CA GLY A 172 9.53 1.49 -3.99
C GLY A 172 9.85 2.54 -2.91
N LYS A 173 9.17 3.69 -2.88
CA LYS A 173 9.35 4.70 -1.80
C LYS A 173 9.23 4.06 -0.41
N LYS A 174 10.08 4.50 0.51
CA LYS A 174 10.23 3.99 1.89
C LYS A 174 10.87 2.60 2.01
N THR A 175 11.50 2.10 0.95
CA THR A 175 12.35 0.90 1.01
C THR A 175 13.82 1.28 0.89
N LYS A 176 14.71 0.32 1.13
CA LYS A 176 16.15 0.44 0.90
C LYS A 176 16.63 -0.24 -0.38
N TRP A 177 15.71 -0.75 -1.19
CA TRP A 177 16.02 -1.50 -2.41
C TRP A 177 16.96 -0.74 -3.33
N CYS A 178 18.04 -1.39 -3.75
CA CYS A 178 18.98 -0.79 -4.70
C CYS A 178 18.31 -0.34 -6.02
N ILE A 179 17.27 -1.06 -6.46
CA ILE A 179 16.50 -0.77 -7.68
C ILE A 179 15.59 0.48 -7.59
N THR A 180 15.44 1.08 -6.41
CA THR A 180 14.62 2.29 -6.21
C THR A 180 15.48 3.56 -6.07
N MET A 181 16.80 3.46 -6.26
CA MET A 181 17.74 4.58 -6.13
C MET A 181 17.76 5.45 -7.39
N GLN A 182 17.27 6.70 -7.29
CA GLN A 182 17.19 7.64 -8.41
C GLN A 182 18.54 7.90 -9.12
N ASN A 183 19.63 7.96 -8.37
CA ASN A 183 20.96 8.31 -8.90
C ASN A 183 21.84 7.08 -9.25
N GLN A 184 21.25 5.88 -9.31
CA GLN A 184 21.96 4.64 -9.66
C GLN A 184 21.28 3.95 -10.83
N ASN A 185 21.97 3.04 -11.51
CA ASN A 185 21.46 2.33 -12.69
C ASN A 185 21.14 0.84 -12.40
N TYR A 186 20.87 0.50 -11.13
CA TYR A 186 20.66 -0.90 -10.70
C TYR A 186 19.44 -1.52 -11.37
N PHE A 187 18.31 -0.80 -11.40
CA PHE A 187 17.09 -1.28 -12.05
C PHE A 187 17.38 -1.67 -13.50
N GLU A 188 17.90 -0.74 -14.30
CA GLU A 188 18.17 -1.00 -15.72
C GLU A 188 19.27 -2.05 -15.91
N SER A 189 20.26 -2.09 -15.02
CA SER A 189 21.32 -3.10 -15.07
C SER A 189 20.77 -4.51 -14.91
N TYR A 190 19.89 -4.73 -13.92
CA TYR A 190 19.28 -6.03 -13.67
C TYR A 190 18.22 -6.38 -14.73
N THR A 191 17.42 -5.41 -15.18
CA THR A 191 16.48 -5.62 -16.29
C THR A 191 17.22 -6.06 -17.56
N ARG A 192 18.38 -5.47 -17.90
CA ARG A 192 19.24 -5.93 -19.02
C ARG A 192 19.81 -7.33 -18.82
N GLN A 193 19.92 -7.80 -17.58
CA GLN A 193 20.33 -9.16 -17.25
C GLN A 193 19.13 -10.15 -17.30
N GLY A 194 17.95 -9.67 -17.68
CA GLY A 194 16.74 -10.46 -17.77
C GLY A 194 16.06 -10.66 -16.42
N LYS A 195 16.15 -9.70 -15.49
CA LYS A 195 15.41 -9.74 -14.23
C LYS A 195 14.15 -8.88 -14.31
N ALA A 196 13.01 -9.47 -13.96
CA ALA A 196 11.74 -8.78 -13.77
C ALA A 196 11.49 -8.57 -12.27
N PHE A 197 10.84 -7.47 -11.93
CA PHE A 197 10.56 -7.08 -10.55
C PHE A 197 9.06 -6.93 -10.35
N TYR A 198 8.56 -7.35 -9.19
CA TYR A 198 7.17 -7.16 -8.78
C TYR A 198 7.12 -6.65 -7.35
N PHE A 199 6.38 -5.58 -7.09
CA PHE A 199 6.27 -5.01 -5.75
C PHE A 199 4.91 -5.35 -5.16
N ILE A 200 4.92 -6.00 -4.00
CA ILE A 200 3.73 -6.28 -3.19
C ILE A 200 3.68 -5.24 -2.06
N LEU A 201 2.55 -4.58 -1.91
CA LEU A 201 2.19 -3.81 -0.72
C LEU A 201 1.17 -4.62 0.09
N ASN A 202 1.60 -5.07 1.27
CA ASN A 202 0.76 -5.78 2.24
C ASN A 202 -0.11 -4.76 3.01
N LYS A 203 -1.36 -4.58 2.57
CA LYS A 203 -2.24 -3.48 3.02
C LYS A 203 -2.64 -3.60 4.48
N ASN A 204 -2.68 -4.82 5.02
CA ASN A 204 -3.10 -5.07 6.39
C ASN A 204 -1.96 -5.00 7.40
N LEU A 205 -0.69 -5.06 6.98
CA LEU A 205 0.45 -4.88 7.89
C LEU A 205 0.62 -3.42 8.34
N ASN A 206 1.31 -3.20 9.46
CA ASN A 206 1.58 -1.85 9.94
C ASN A 206 2.58 -1.12 9.03
N ASP A 207 2.52 0.22 9.01
CA ASP A 207 3.39 1.05 8.16
C ASP A 207 4.89 0.93 8.49
N ASP A 208 5.23 0.49 9.71
CA ASP A 208 6.58 0.25 10.20
C ASP A 208 7.04 -1.22 10.08
N SER A 209 6.17 -2.12 9.62
CA SER A 209 6.53 -3.52 9.35
C SER A 209 7.60 -3.61 8.26
N LYS A 210 8.62 -4.45 8.48
CA LYS A 210 9.63 -4.73 7.45
C LYS A 210 9.06 -5.48 6.25
N TYR A 211 7.93 -6.15 6.45
CA TYR A 211 7.17 -6.87 5.44
C TYR A 211 6.07 -6.04 4.80
N ARG A 212 5.91 -4.75 5.17
CA ARG A 212 4.91 -3.85 4.57
C ARG A 212 5.01 -3.79 3.05
N LYS A 213 6.23 -3.84 2.51
CA LYS A 213 6.48 -4.00 1.08
C LYS A 213 7.49 -5.09 0.82
N ILE A 214 7.26 -5.82 -0.26
CA ILE A 214 8.13 -6.90 -0.73
C ILE A 214 8.43 -6.65 -2.21
N ALA A 215 9.68 -6.86 -2.63
CA ALA A 215 10.05 -6.90 -4.04
C ALA A 215 10.38 -8.35 -4.43
N LEU A 216 9.58 -8.94 -5.31
CA LEU A 216 9.87 -10.23 -5.93
C LEU A 216 10.81 -10.03 -7.12
N VAL A 217 11.68 -11.00 -7.34
CA VAL A 217 12.60 -11.07 -8.46
C VAL A 217 12.30 -12.34 -9.24
N TYR A 218 12.03 -12.16 -10.53
CA TYR A 218 11.86 -13.25 -11.48
C TYR A 218 12.96 -13.17 -12.53
N ASP A 219 13.35 -14.31 -13.07
CA ASP A 219 14.26 -14.36 -14.20
C ASP A 219 13.53 -14.31 -15.55
N LYS A 220 14.30 -14.32 -16.64
CA LYS A 220 13.79 -14.23 -18.01
C LYS A 220 12.92 -15.42 -18.44
N SER A 221 12.96 -16.53 -17.70
CA SER A 221 12.09 -17.70 -17.91
C SER A 221 10.78 -17.57 -17.13
N GLY A 222 10.59 -16.50 -16.36
CA GLY A 222 9.47 -16.36 -15.45
C GLY A 222 9.63 -17.20 -14.18
N GLU A 223 10.82 -17.73 -13.88
CA GLU A 223 11.05 -18.45 -12.63
C GLU A 223 11.32 -17.47 -11.49
N PHE A 224 10.69 -17.72 -10.34
CA PHE A 224 10.94 -16.99 -9.11
C PHE A 224 12.38 -17.25 -8.63
N ASP A 225 13.15 -16.19 -8.34
CA ASP A 225 14.54 -16.27 -7.87
C ASP A 225 14.67 -15.95 -6.38
N SER A 226 14.12 -14.79 -5.99
CA SER A 226 14.19 -14.30 -4.61
C SER A 226 13.17 -13.19 -4.35
N PHE A 227 13.00 -12.84 -3.08
CA PHE A 227 12.29 -11.64 -2.67
C PHE A 227 13.10 -10.80 -1.67
N PHE A 228 12.77 -9.52 -1.58
CA PHE A 228 13.43 -8.55 -0.71
C PHE A 228 12.43 -7.80 0.16
N ASP A 229 12.76 -7.66 1.45
CA ASP A 229 11.96 -6.85 2.40
C ASP A 229 12.31 -5.35 2.31
N VAL A 230 11.62 -4.48 3.05
CA VAL A 230 11.87 -3.01 2.95
C VAL A 230 13.28 -2.59 3.35
N LEU A 231 14.04 -3.44 4.05
CA LEU A 231 15.41 -3.18 4.49
C LEU A 231 16.46 -3.65 3.47
N ASP A 232 16.02 -4.21 2.34
CA ASP A 232 16.87 -4.81 1.29
C ASP A 232 17.52 -6.13 1.75
N GLU A 233 16.88 -6.87 2.66
CA GLU A 233 17.27 -8.23 3.02
C GLU A 233 16.71 -9.23 2.00
N GLU A 234 17.57 -10.10 1.45
CA GLU A 234 17.22 -11.09 0.42
C GLU A 234 16.79 -12.42 1.05
N TYR A 235 15.73 -12.99 0.50
CA TYR A 235 15.19 -14.30 0.85
C TYR A 235 14.95 -15.11 -0.43
N ARG A 236 15.32 -16.39 -0.42
CA ARG A 236 15.23 -17.30 -1.59
C ARG A 236 14.20 -18.42 -1.41
N ASP A 237 13.60 -18.49 -0.23
CA ASP A 237 12.65 -19.52 0.16
C ASP A 237 11.24 -18.95 0.02
N ASP A 238 10.43 -19.55 -0.85
CA ASP A 238 9.04 -19.16 -1.05
C ASP A 238 8.18 -19.51 0.17
N TYR A 239 8.60 -20.44 1.03
CA TYR A 239 7.92 -20.72 2.29
C TYR A 239 7.87 -19.51 3.23
N GLU A 240 8.97 -18.74 3.34
CA GLU A 240 8.98 -17.49 4.10
C GLU A 240 7.97 -16.48 3.52
N LEU A 241 7.93 -16.37 2.19
CA LEU A 241 7.01 -15.47 1.51
C LEU A 241 5.55 -15.87 1.76
N ILE A 242 5.22 -17.15 1.62
CA ILE A 242 3.88 -17.70 1.87
C ILE A 242 3.41 -17.34 3.29
N ARG A 243 4.29 -17.51 4.29
CA ARG A 243 3.97 -17.17 5.69
C ARG A 243 3.71 -15.67 5.87
N ILE A 244 4.50 -14.81 5.25
CA ILE A 244 4.33 -13.36 5.31
C ILE A 244 3.02 -12.93 4.64
N LEU A 245 2.69 -13.49 3.48
CA LEU A 245 1.46 -13.20 2.75
C LEU A 245 0.24 -13.67 3.56
N PHE A 246 0.30 -14.88 4.12
CA PHE A 246 -0.74 -15.40 5.00
C PHE A 246 -0.91 -14.53 6.26
N TYR A 247 0.20 -14.09 6.87
CA TYR A 247 0.16 -13.17 8.01
C TYR A 247 -0.54 -11.84 7.68
N ASN A 248 -0.35 -11.32 6.46
CA ASN A 248 -1.11 -10.15 5.98
C ASN A 248 -2.61 -10.45 5.85
N LEU A 249 -3.00 -11.64 5.36
CA LEU A 249 -4.41 -12.02 5.24
C LEU A 249 -5.12 -12.07 6.61
N ILE A 250 -4.48 -12.65 7.62
CA ILE A 250 -5.07 -12.79 8.97
C ILE A 250 -4.87 -11.56 9.86
N ALA A 251 -4.05 -10.59 9.46
CA ALA A 251 -3.76 -9.39 10.23
C ALA A 251 -5.01 -8.60 10.69
N PRO A 252 -6.10 -8.48 9.92
CA PRO A 252 -7.33 -7.83 10.39
C PRO A 252 -7.97 -8.50 11.61
N ALA A 253 -7.85 -9.82 11.74
CA ALA A 253 -8.28 -10.56 12.93
C ALA A 253 -7.33 -10.29 14.10
N ILE A 254 -6.01 -10.38 13.88
CA ILE A 254 -4.99 -10.13 14.90
C ILE A 254 -5.15 -8.72 15.52
N LYS A 255 -5.41 -7.70 14.70
CA LYS A 255 -5.59 -6.31 15.16
C LYS A 255 -6.77 -6.12 16.12
N GLN A 256 -7.77 -6.99 16.06
CA GLN A 256 -8.94 -6.92 16.93
C GLN A 256 -8.67 -7.57 18.29
N ASN A 257 -7.64 -8.42 18.37
CA ASN A 257 -7.24 -9.08 19.59
C ASN A 257 -6.36 -8.15 20.45
N PRO A 258 -6.75 -7.86 21.71
CA PRO A 258 -6.00 -6.94 22.57
C PRO A 258 -4.67 -7.52 23.08
N ASP A 259 -4.52 -8.85 23.05
CA ASP A 259 -3.42 -9.58 23.66
C ASP A 259 -2.26 -9.79 22.65
N TYR A 260 -2.56 -9.74 21.35
CA TYR A 260 -1.56 -9.87 20.27
C TYR A 260 -1.36 -8.57 19.48
N PRO A 261 -0.24 -7.85 19.68
CA PRO A 261 0.09 -6.73 18.82
C PRO A 261 0.54 -7.24 17.44
N LEU A 262 -0.02 -6.68 16.37
CA LEU A 262 0.45 -6.98 15.02
C LEU A 262 1.88 -6.47 14.82
N LYS A 263 2.86 -7.36 14.85
CA LYS A 263 4.29 -7.04 14.63
C LYS A 263 5.00 -8.18 13.89
N ASP A 264 6.13 -7.85 13.28
CA ASP A 264 6.93 -8.81 12.50
C ASP A 264 7.46 -9.97 13.33
N GLU A 265 7.75 -9.75 14.63
CA GLU A 265 8.25 -10.79 15.55
C GLU A 265 7.26 -11.93 15.80
N PHE A 266 5.99 -11.75 15.44
CA PHE A 266 4.93 -12.75 15.61
C PHE A 266 4.57 -13.51 14.33
N VAL A 267 5.23 -13.24 13.20
CA VAL A 267 4.97 -13.96 11.94
C VAL A 267 5.17 -15.46 12.15
N ASP A 268 6.31 -15.86 12.71
CA ASP A 268 6.59 -17.28 12.98
C ASP A 268 5.63 -17.88 14.02
N THR A 269 5.39 -17.15 15.12
CA THR A 269 4.56 -17.64 16.22
C THR A 269 3.11 -17.84 15.83
N ILE A 270 2.57 -17.01 14.93
CA ILE A 270 1.16 -17.07 14.53
C ILE A 270 1.02 -17.76 13.17
N ALA A 271 1.52 -17.15 12.10
CA ALA A 271 1.38 -17.72 10.76
C ALA A 271 2.18 -19.01 10.60
N GLY A 272 3.39 -19.07 11.16
CA GLY A 272 4.18 -20.31 11.15
C GLY A 272 3.51 -21.45 11.91
N ALA A 273 2.87 -21.15 13.06
CA ALA A 273 2.12 -22.15 13.80
C ALA A 273 0.89 -22.66 13.03
N LEU A 274 0.12 -21.77 12.42
CA LEU A 274 -1.10 -22.14 11.68
C LEU A 274 -0.82 -22.97 10.42
N LEU A 275 0.39 -22.88 9.87
CA LEU A 275 0.78 -23.54 8.63
C LEU A 275 1.53 -24.85 8.85
N ASP A 276 1.54 -25.37 10.09
CA ASP A 276 2.19 -26.63 10.45
C ASP A 276 1.39 -27.32 11.58
N GLY A 277 0.93 -28.55 11.36
CA GLY A 277 0.03 -29.25 12.30
C GLY A 277 0.62 -29.39 13.71
N ASP A 278 1.86 -29.86 13.81
CA ASP A 278 2.57 -30.00 15.09
C ASP A 278 2.73 -28.64 15.79
N SER A 279 3.07 -27.58 15.04
CA SER A 279 3.21 -26.23 15.60
C SER A 279 1.88 -25.63 16.02
N LEU A 280 0.80 -25.93 15.29
CA LEU A 280 -0.56 -25.50 15.63
C LEU A 280 -1.02 -26.14 16.94
N GLU A 281 -0.80 -27.45 17.11
CA GLU A 281 -1.11 -28.15 18.36
C GLU A 281 -0.32 -27.54 19.54
N ASN A 282 0.97 -27.27 19.34
CA ASN A 282 1.79 -26.62 20.36
C ASN A 282 1.33 -25.19 20.68
N PHE A 283 0.87 -24.43 19.68
CA PHE A 283 0.36 -23.08 19.83
C PHE A 283 -0.95 -23.04 20.63
N LEU A 284 -1.85 -24.00 20.40
CA LEU A 284 -3.12 -24.10 21.11
C LEU A 284 -2.97 -24.68 22.53
N GLY A 285 -1.83 -25.31 22.81
CA GLY A 285 -1.55 -26.10 24.01
C GLY A 285 -1.98 -27.55 23.83
N SER A 286 -1.28 -28.46 24.51
CA SER A 286 -1.53 -29.91 24.42
C SER A 286 -2.95 -30.27 24.90
N ASP A 287 -3.37 -31.53 24.69
CA ASP A 287 -4.65 -32.08 25.20
C ASP A 287 -4.87 -31.93 26.72
N ASP A 288 -3.87 -31.44 27.48
CA ASP A 288 -4.02 -31.10 28.88
C ASP A 288 -4.68 -29.71 29.05
N PRO A 289 -5.89 -29.62 29.63
CA PRO A 289 -6.55 -28.35 29.90
C PRO A 289 -5.77 -27.40 30.82
N GLU A 290 -4.75 -27.91 31.55
CA GLU A 290 -3.84 -27.10 32.36
C GLU A 290 -2.70 -26.45 31.53
N GLU A 291 -2.48 -26.89 30.28
CA GLU A 291 -1.44 -26.40 29.36
C GLU A 291 -1.98 -25.52 28.21
N MET A 292 -3.30 -25.45 28.00
CA MET A 292 -3.93 -24.58 27.00
C MET A 292 -3.78 -23.08 27.35
N ASN A 293 -3.29 -22.28 26.40
CA ASN A 293 -3.28 -20.83 26.55
C ASN A 293 -4.61 -20.23 26.04
N GLU A 294 -5.41 -19.69 26.95
CA GLU A 294 -6.70 -19.06 26.62
C GLU A 294 -6.55 -17.92 25.60
N GLU A 295 -5.42 -17.20 25.60
CA GLU A 295 -5.15 -16.09 24.67
C GLU A 295 -4.91 -16.60 23.24
N ASP A 296 -4.07 -17.63 23.06
CA ASP A 296 -3.73 -18.26 21.77
C ASP A 296 -4.98 -18.89 21.14
N VAL A 297 -5.77 -19.62 21.94
CA VAL A 297 -7.04 -20.24 21.50
C VAL A 297 -8.04 -19.16 21.09
N LYS A 298 -8.13 -18.06 21.85
CA LYS A 298 -9.01 -16.94 21.52
C LYS A 298 -8.60 -16.28 20.21
N LEU A 299 -7.30 -16.07 19.99
CA LEU A 299 -6.77 -15.54 18.74
C LEU A 299 -7.10 -16.48 17.56
N TYR A 300 -6.88 -17.78 17.75
CA TYR A 300 -7.21 -18.81 16.77
C TYR A 300 -8.68 -18.78 16.34
N GLU A 301 -9.60 -18.73 17.32
CA GLU A 301 -11.03 -18.59 17.04
C GLU A 301 -11.37 -17.33 16.25
N ASP A 302 -10.73 -16.20 16.57
CA ASP A 302 -11.00 -14.92 15.92
C ASP A 302 -10.48 -14.92 14.46
N ILE A 303 -9.36 -15.60 14.20
CA ILE A 303 -8.84 -15.84 12.85
C ILE A 303 -9.79 -16.72 12.05
N ILE A 304 -10.25 -17.86 12.58
CA ILE A 304 -11.22 -18.72 11.89
C ILE A 304 -12.49 -17.94 11.55
N LYS A 305 -13.08 -17.24 12.53
CA LYS A 305 -14.33 -16.48 12.32
C LYS A 305 -14.15 -15.41 11.25
N TYR A 306 -12.99 -14.75 11.23
CA TYR A 306 -12.67 -13.77 10.21
C TYR A 306 -12.62 -14.41 8.82
N LEU A 307 -11.83 -15.47 8.64
CA LEU A 307 -11.65 -16.15 7.34
C LEU A 307 -12.95 -16.80 6.85
N GLN A 308 -13.74 -17.42 7.72
CA GLN A 308 -15.08 -17.93 7.39
C GLN A 308 -16.02 -16.81 6.96
N GLY A 309 -15.91 -15.63 7.58
CA GLY A 309 -16.69 -14.45 7.23
C GLY A 309 -16.38 -13.90 5.84
N GLN A 310 -15.14 -14.07 5.37
CA GLN A 310 -14.72 -13.72 4.00
C GLN A 310 -15.08 -14.82 2.98
N GLY A 311 -15.27 -16.06 3.45
CA GLY A 311 -15.43 -17.23 2.58
C GLY A 311 -14.09 -17.83 2.12
N ASP A 312 -13.01 -17.52 2.82
CA ASP A 312 -11.64 -17.95 2.50
C ASP A 312 -11.32 -19.37 2.99
N LEU A 313 -12.20 -19.98 3.79
CA LEU A 313 -12.09 -21.38 4.21
C LEU A 313 -13.08 -22.24 3.44
N ALA A 314 -12.58 -23.33 2.85
CA ALA A 314 -13.37 -24.27 2.07
C ALA A 314 -14.30 -25.12 2.96
N TYR A 315 -13.87 -25.41 4.19
CA TYR A 315 -14.63 -26.19 5.17
C TYR A 315 -14.78 -25.47 6.52
N GLU A 316 -15.79 -25.87 7.29
CA GLU A 316 -15.96 -25.41 8.66
C GLU A 316 -14.86 -26.01 9.55
N VAL A 317 -13.83 -25.23 9.82
CA VAL A 317 -12.85 -25.54 10.87
C VAL A 317 -13.46 -25.21 12.23
N ASP A 318 -13.84 -26.24 12.99
CA ASP A 318 -14.30 -26.06 14.36
C ASP A 318 -13.10 -25.73 15.27
N PRO A 319 -13.16 -24.67 16.08
CA PRO A 319 -12.09 -24.38 17.03
C PRO A 319 -12.03 -25.43 18.15
N PRO A 320 -10.84 -25.72 18.73
CA PRO A 320 -10.74 -26.58 19.90
C PRO A 320 -11.54 -25.97 21.06
N LYS A 321 -12.31 -26.80 21.75
CA LYS A 321 -13.08 -26.36 22.93
C LYS A 321 -12.32 -26.74 24.19
N ILE A 322 -12.10 -25.75 25.06
CA ILE A 322 -11.47 -25.97 26.36
C ILE A 322 -12.24 -27.05 27.13
N GLY A 323 -11.54 -28.13 27.49
CA GLY A 323 -12.09 -29.26 28.24
C GLY A 323 -12.78 -30.34 27.41
N ASP A 324 -12.71 -30.29 26.06
CA ASP A 324 -13.10 -31.42 25.23
C ASP A 324 -12.12 -32.59 25.39
N THR A 325 -12.64 -33.81 25.42
CA THR A 325 -11.81 -35.04 25.51
C THR A 325 -11.45 -35.62 24.14
N THR A 326 -11.81 -34.91 23.07
CA THR A 326 -11.57 -35.32 21.69
C THR A 326 -10.32 -34.60 21.21
N LEU A 327 -9.33 -35.37 20.75
CA LEU A 327 -8.08 -34.86 20.18
C LEU A 327 -8.41 -33.87 19.06
N TYR A 328 -7.88 -32.65 19.19
CA TYR A 328 -7.95 -31.67 18.13
C TYR A 328 -7.04 -32.11 16.99
N ASN A 329 -7.57 -32.20 15.76
CA ASN A 329 -6.79 -32.65 14.62
C ASN A 329 -6.01 -31.47 14.02
N GLY A 330 -4.83 -31.18 14.59
CA GLY A 330 -3.99 -30.06 14.16
C GLY A 330 -3.60 -30.15 12.69
N ASP A 331 -3.32 -31.35 12.18
CA ASP A 331 -2.98 -31.59 10.78
C ASP A 331 -4.12 -31.21 9.82
N GLU A 332 -5.36 -31.60 10.14
CA GLU A 332 -6.54 -31.28 9.33
C GLU A 332 -6.83 -29.78 9.35
N ALA A 333 -6.73 -29.14 10.52
CA ALA A 333 -6.91 -27.70 10.65
C ALA A 333 -5.81 -26.89 9.92
N ALA A 334 -4.55 -27.28 10.09
CA ALA A 334 -3.42 -26.66 9.41
C ALA A 334 -3.53 -26.78 7.89
N SER A 335 -4.04 -27.92 7.38
CA SER A 335 -4.22 -28.16 5.95
C SER A 335 -5.07 -27.08 5.26
N GLU A 336 -6.13 -26.60 5.90
CA GLU A 336 -6.98 -25.53 5.35
C GLU A 336 -6.22 -24.19 5.25
N PHE A 337 -5.42 -23.85 6.26
CA PHE A 337 -4.61 -22.63 6.22
C PHE A 337 -3.47 -22.75 5.20
N ILE A 338 -2.86 -23.93 5.10
CA ILE A 338 -1.82 -24.23 4.11
C ILE A 338 -2.38 -24.06 2.70
N GLU A 339 -3.57 -24.62 2.42
CA GLU A 339 -4.22 -24.49 1.11
C GLU A 339 -4.50 -23.02 0.78
N LEU A 340 -5.12 -22.26 1.70
CA LEU A 340 -5.36 -20.82 1.51
C LEU A 340 -4.07 -20.03 1.25
N ALA A 341 -3.02 -20.28 2.03
CA ALA A 341 -1.74 -19.59 1.89
C ALA A 341 -1.05 -19.93 0.57
N GLN A 342 -1.08 -21.20 0.17
CA GLN A 342 -0.52 -21.67 -1.10
C GLN A 342 -1.31 -21.11 -2.28
N ASP A 343 -2.63 -21.12 -2.24
CA ASP A 343 -3.47 -20.57 -3.31
C ASP A 343 -3.27 -19.07 -3.50
N THR A 344 -3.13 -18.34 -2.39
CA THR A 344 -2.77 -16.92 -2.41
C THR A 344 -1.45 -16.71 -3.13
N TRP A 345 -0.41 -17.47 -2.76
CA TRP A 345 0.89 -17.37 -3.41
C TRP A 345 0.83 -17.79 -4.88
N ASN A 346 0.15 -18.90 -5.19
CA ASN A 346 0.00 -19.42 -6.54
C ASN A 346 -0.68 -18.41 -7.46
N LEU A 347 -1.70 -17.69 -6.99
CA LEU A 347 -2.35 -16.64 -7.77
C LEU A 347 -1.34 -15.55 -8.16
N ILE A 348 -0.60 -15.03 -7.18
CA ILE A 348 0.40 -13.97 -7.38
C ILE A 348 1.54 -14.46 -8.28
N ALA A 349 2.05 -15.65 -8.02
CA ALA A 349 3.16 -16.24 -8.76
C ALA A 349 2.79 -16.53 -10.21
N ASN A 350 1.58 -17.04 -10.46
CA ASN A 350 1.08 -17.29 -11.81
C ASN A 350 0.91 -15.98 -12.59
N GLU A 351 0.36 -14.93 -11.97
CA GLU A 351 0.20 -13.65 -12.64
C GLU A 351 1.55 -12.98 -12.95
N ALA A 352 2.50 -13.03 -12.00
CA ALA A 352 3.87 -12.58 -12.23
C ALA A 352 4.59 -13.40 -13.31
N TYR A 353 4.40 -14.72 -13.34
CA TYR A 353 4.92 -15.59 -14.39
C TYR A 353 4.36 -15.17 -15.76
N GLN A 354 3.03 -15.12 -15.91
CA GLN A 354 2.41 -14.76 -17.19
C GLN A 354 2.83 -13.36 -17.65
N SER A 355 2.84 -12.38 -16.75
CA SER A 355 3.33 -11.03 -17.05
C SER A 355 4.78 -11.05 -17.54
N THR A 356 5.65 -11.84 -16.90
CA THR A 356 7.07 -11.96 -17.30
C THR A 356 7.23 -12.61 -18.66
N ILE A 357 6.40 -13.60 -19.00
CA ILE A 357 6.43 -14.28 -20.29
C ILE A 357 5.90 -13.39 -21.42
N ASP A 358 4.79 -12.69 -21.17
CA ASP A 358 4.14 -11.83 -22.16
C ASP A 358 4.94 -10.55 -22.43
N ASP A 359 5.61 -10.02 -21.41
CA ASP A 359 6.54 -8.90 -21.51
C ASP A 359 7.88 -9.26 -20.82
N PRO A 360 8.87 -9.81 -21.55
CA PRO A 360 10.15 -10.17 -20.96
C PRO A 360 10.97 -8.97 -20.49
N PRO A 361 11.69 -9.07 -19.34
CA PRO A 361 12.54 -7.98 -18.88
C PRO A 361 13.63 -7.64 -19.90
N GLY A 362 13.67 -6.37 -20.30
CA GLY A 362 14.64 -5.89 -21.29
C GLY A 362 14.23 -6.09 -22.74
N SER A 363 12.99 -6.54 -23.03
CA SER A 363 12.42 -6.37 -24.37
C SER A 363 12.05 -4.91 -24.60
N PHE A 364 12.33 -4.43 -25.80
CA PHE A 364 11.84 -3.15 -26.29
C PHE A 364 10.63 -3.43 -27.18
N SER A 365 9.58 -2.61 -27.08
CA SER A 365 8.52 -2.67 -28.08
C SER A 365 9.09 -2.38 -29.48
N SER A 366 8.43 -2.87 -30.54
CA SER A 366 8.90 -2.61 -31.92
C SER A 366 8.94 -1.11 -32.25
N GLU A 367 8.11 -0.30 -31.59
CA GLU A 367 8.11 1.16 -31.71
C GLU A 367 9.33 1.78 -31.03
N GLU A 368 9.66 1.34 -29.81
CA GLU A 368 10.84 1.79 -29.08
C GLU A 368 12.14 1.36 -29.77
N LEU A 369 12.19 0.14 -30.32
CA LEU A 369 13.31 -0.30 -31.15
C LEU A 369 13.48 0.61 -32.36
N ARG A 370 12.39 0.98 -33.04
CA ARG A 370 12.45 1.90 -34.18
C ARG A 370 12.95 3.28 -33.77
N GLN A 371 12.46 3.83 -32.66
CA GLN A 371 12.96 5.10 -32.13
C GLN A 371 14.43 5.03 -31.74
N VAL A 372 14.87 3.97 -31.05
CA VAL A 372 16.27 3.79 -30.68
C VAL A 372 17.17 3.65 -31.91
N VAL A 373 16.72 2.94 -32.95
CA VAL A 373 17.44 2.81 -34.23
C VAL A 373 17.51 4.14 -34.98
N GLU A 374 16.40 4.90 -35.03
CA GLU A 374 16.34 6.24 -35.64
C GLU A 374 17.22 7.25 -34.88
N GLU A 375 17.20 7.25 -33.55
CA GLU A 375 18.01 8.16 -32.73
C GLU A 375 19.51 7.83 -32.75
N ALA A 376 19.86 6.56 -32.95
CA ALA A 376 21.25 6.12 -33.07
C ALA A 376 21.85 6.32 -34.47
N ASP A 377 21.09 6.87 -35.43
CA ASP A 377 21.48 7.03 -36.85
C ASP A 377 21.96 5.71 -37.49
N LEU A 378 21.35 4.59 -37.06
CA LEU A 378 21.68 3.25 -37.54
C LEU A 378 20.84 2.98 -38.79
N GLU A 379 21.42 3.24 -39.97
CA GLU A 379 20.68 3.18 -41.24
C GLU A 379 20.18 1.77 -41.59
N HIS A 380 20.85 0.70 -41.13
CA HIS A 380 20.53 -0.68 -41.51
C HIS A 380 20.85 -1.69 -40.39
N ILE A 381 19.82 -2.20 -39.70
CA ILE A 381 19.94 -3.47 -38.94
C ILE A 381 18.98 -4.47 -39.59
N SER A 382 19.53 -5.53 -40.17
CA SER A 382 18.75 -6.64 -40.73
C SER A 382 18.88 -7.83 -39.80
N VAL A 383 17.80 -8.19 -39.11
CA VAL A 383 17.76 -9.39 -38.27
C VAL A 383 17.12 -10.51 -39.08
N TYR A 384 17.87 -11.58 -39.32
CA TYR A 384 17.38 -12.77 -40.02
C TYR A 384 17.25 -13.93 -39.03
N TYR A 385 16.11 -14.60 -39.07
CA TYR A 385 15.89 -15.88 -38.40
C TYR A 385 16.12 -16.99 -39.43
N ASP A 386 17.17 -17.80 -39.24
CA ASP A 386 17.54 -18.88 -40.15
C ASP A 386 16.92 -20.20 -39.64
N ASP A 387 15.74 -20.55 -40.17
CA ASP A 387 14.95 -21.73 -39.77
C ASP A 387 15.68 -23.07 -40.05
N ASP A 388 16.76 -23.06 -40.85
CA ASP A 388 17.43 -24.27 -41.32
C ASP A 388 18.81 -24.54 -40.66
N GLY A 389 19.23 -23.75 -39.66
CA GLY A 389 20.57 -23.89 -39.07
C GLY A 389 20.75 -23.36 -37.64
N MET A 390 20.73 -24.28 -36.66
CA MET A 390 21.21 -24.12 -35.28
C MET A 390 20.75 -22.85 -34.53
N ASP A 391 19.46 -22.53 -34.45
CA ASP A 391 18.86 -21.60 -33.45
C ASP A 391 19.71 -20.38 -33.04
N GLU A 392 20.43 -19.76 -33.98
CA GLU A 392 21.43 -18.73 -33.70
C GLU A 392 21.06 -17.45 -34.44
N TRP A 393 20.77 -16.41 -33.65
CA TRP A 393 20.59 -15.06 -34.17
C TRP A 393 21.92 -14.51 -34.69
N ARG A 394 21.95 -14.09 -35.95
CA ARG A 394 23.10 -13.44 -36.57
C ARG A 394 22.83 -11.96 -36.82
N TRP A 395 23.85 -11.15 -36.54
CA TRP A 395 23.84 -9.71 -36.74
C TRP A 395 24.85 -9.36 -37.83
N GLU A 396 24.41 -8.67 -38.89
CA GLU A 396 25.28 -7.99 -39.85
C GLU A 396 24.95 -6.49 -39.80
N GLY A 397 26.00 -5.68 -39.71
CA GLY A 397 25.94 -4.22 -39.70
C GLY A 397 26.71 -3.60 -40.84
#